data_AF-A0A0N4XE32-F1
#
_entry.id   AF-A0A0N4XE32-F1
#
_cell.length_a   1.000
_cell.length_b   1.000
_cell.length_c   1.000
_cell.angle_alpha   90.00
_cell.angle_beta   90.00
_cell.angle_gamma   90.00
#
_symmetry.space_group_name_H-M   'P 1'
#
loop_
_entity.id
_entity.type
_entity.pdbx_description
1 polymer ?
#
loop_
_entity_poly.entity_id
_entity_poly.type
_entity_poly.pdbx_seq_one_letter_code
_entity_poly.pdbx_strand_id
1 'polypeptide(L)'
;LKRNENLRVTVLLDFLRGTRGESQEKSSTTLLKKIADRAQIYLYHTPKLSGFLKRLLPERTNEVIGLQHMKLYIFDDSVLISGANLSDSYFTNRQDRYIVFEHNKDLADFFHDVVTAVGECSFFLSDDGSLKLHPSCSVHPYMGSFDGYRNQLQSKLDKVVNTLQNRVLSPQAAGDTVLYPLLQMGLFGYQEEFDLLKQLFSSKNSNSTITMASGYFNCIDDYERLIFAEGTYSMDIITAAPMANGFFGAAGLSGYIPSMYSWVSHNVLLLKEKYGRSGVKLYEYYRDGWTFHAKGLWVDTPGQTATLVGSSNYGYRSVHRDLEAQVLLVTSNELLCAQLKEERTRLFEHASILDASALRRTDHHIPALVRVVSRFLRIFF
;
A
#
# COMPACT_ATOMS: atom_id res chain seq x y z
N LEU A 1 -4.98 -8.65 27.12
CA LEU A 1 -4.64 -7.59 28.09
C LEU A 1 -4.88 -8.02 29.54
N LYS A 2 -6.10 -8.39 29.96
CA LYS A 2 -6.35 -8.88 31.34
C LYS A 2 -5.46 -10.05 31.80
N ARG A 3 -5.04 -10.93 30.88
CA ARG A 3 -4.20 -12.12 31.18
C ARG A 3 -2.70 -11.82 31.30
N ASN A 4 -2.22 -10.71 30.76
CA ASN A 4 -0.81 -10.35 30.77
C ASN A 4 -0.71 -8.84 30.98
N GLU A 5 -0.43 -8.43 32.21
CA GLU A 5 -0.35 -7.02 32.60
C GLU A 5 0.90 -6.32 32.04
N ASN A 6 1.91 -7.07 31.61
CA ASN A 6 3.13 -6.52 31.02
C ASN A 6 3.03 -6.39 29.49
N LEU A 7 1.95 -6.89 28.87
CA LEU A 7 1.74 -6.78 27.43
C LEU A 7 1.56 -5.31 27.03
N ARG A 8 2.45 -4.84 26.15
CA ARG A 8 2.39 -3.51 25.55
C ARG A 8 1.63 -3.59 24.23
N VAL A 9 0.67 -2.70 24.04
CA VAL A 9 -0.12 -2.63 22.80
C VAL A 9 -0.07 -1.22 22.25
N THR A 10 0.30 -1.10 20.99
CA THR A 10 0.30 0.15 20.23
C THR A 10 -0.51 -0.07 18.96
N VAL A 11 -1.42 0.84 18.66
CA VAL A 11 -2.26 0.82 17.46
C VAL A 11 -2.13 2.19 16.78
N LEU A 12 -1.77 2.20 15.51
CA LEU A 12 -1.77 3.42 14.70
C LEU A 12 -2.83 3.29 13.61
N LEU A 13 -3.78 4.22 13.60
CA LEU A 13 -4.84 4.31 12.60
C LEU A 13 -4.75 5.61 11.82
N ASP A 14 -5.38 5.65 10.65
CA ASP A 14 -5.74 6.91 10.01
C ASP A 14 -6.90 7.59 10.77
N PHE A 15 -6.79 8.90 11.00
CA PHE A 15 -7.75 9.68 11.78
C PHE A 15 -9.15 9.68 11.17
N LEU A 16 -9.25 9.90 9.86
CA LEU A 16 -10.54 10.05 9.18
C LEU A 16 -11.22 8.70 9.02
N ARG A 17 -10.44 7.64 8.78
CA ARG A 17 -10.97 6.27 8.73
C ARG A 17 -11.35 5.77 10.12
N GLY A 18 -10.51 6.01 11.12
CA GLY A 18 -10.68 5.52 12.48
C GLY A 18 -11.85 6.16 13.25
N THR A 19 -12.30 7.35 12.85
CA THR A 19 -13.45 8.07 13.43
C THR A 19 -14.73 7.95 12.59
N ARG A 20 -14.67 7.31 11.41
CA ARG A 20 -15.84 7.15 10.56
C ARG A 20 -16.93 6.32 11.24
N GLY A 21 -18.16 6.83 11.25
CA GLY A 21 -19.30 6.17 11.89
C GLY A 21 -19.31 6.27 13.41
N GLU A 22 -18.53 7.20 14.00
CA GLU A 22 -18.52 7.48 15.44
C GLU A 22 -19.91 7.88 15.96
N SER A 23 -20.66 8.66 15.19
CA SER A 23 -22.07 9.01 15.51
C SER A 23 -23.02 7.81 15.56
N GLN A 24 -22.60 6.66 15.03
CA GLN A 24 -23.36 5.40 15.05
C GLN A 24 -22.69 4.34 15.95
N GLU A 25 -21.68 4.71 16.74
CA GLU A 25 -20.89 3.79 17.58
C GLU A 25 -20.22 2.63 16.79
N LYS A 26 -19.93 2.86 15.51
CA LYS A 26 -19.37 1.85 14.60
C LYS A 26 -17.93 2.15 14.16
N SER A 27 -17.30 3.16 14.72
CA SER A 27 -15.94 3.54 14.38
C SER A 27 -14.91 2.63 15.05
N SER A 28 -13.70 2.56 14.49
CA SER A 28 -12.58 1.83 15.10
C SER A 28 -12.22 2.43 16.47
N THR A 29 -12.34 3.75 16.63
CA THR A 29 -12.15 4.44 17.92
C THR A 29 -13.16 4.01 18.97
N THR A 30 -14.45 3.85 18.63
CA THR A 30 -15.46 3.35 19.57
C THR A 30 -15.11 1.93 20.04
N LEU A 31 -14.65 1.06 19.14
CA LEU A 31 -14.21 -0.29 19.50
C LEU A 31 -12.98 -0.27 20.41
N LEU A 32 -11.97 0.53 20.04
CA LEU A 32 -10.68 0.57 20.74
C LEU A 32 -10.71 1.35 22.06
N LYS A 33 -11.73 2.20 22.29
CA LYS A 33 -11.94 2.88 23.58
C LYS A 33 -11.91 1.91 24.76
N LYS A 34 -12.41 0.68 24.57
CA LYS A 34 -12.44 -0.38 25.59
C LYS A 34 -11.07 -0.84 26.10
N ILE A 35 -10.00 -0.49 25.40
CA ILE A 35 -8.62 -0.84 25.76
C ILE A 35 -7.70 0.40 25.84
N ALA A 36 -8.24 1.61 25.73
CA ALA A 36 -7.46 2.85 25.66
C ALA A 36 -6.74 3.19 26.98
N ASP A 37 -7.20 2.65 28.10
CA ASP A 37 -6.53 2.70 29.40
C ASP A 37 -5.27 1.83 29.48
N ARG A 38 -5.13 0.86 28.55
CA ARG A 38 -4.11 -0.19 28.56
C ARG A 38 -3.31 -0.29 27.26
N ALA A 39 -3.58 0.57 26.29
CA ALA A 39 -2.96 0.57 24.97
C ALA A 39 -2.72 2.00 24.47
N GLN A 40 -1.65 2.19 23.71
CA GLN A 40 -1.38 3.44 23.00
C GLN A 40 -2.11 3.42 21.65
N ILE A 41 -3.14 4.24 21.49
CA ILE A 41 -3.93 4.28 20.26
C ILE A 41 -3.74 5.64 19.60
N TYR A 42 -3.01 5.66 18.49
CA TYR A 42 -2.69 6.85 17.71
C TYR A 42 -3.60 6.98 16.48
N LEU A 43 -3.91 8.22 16.12
CA LEU A 43 -4.70 8.59 14.94
C LEU A 43 -3.95 9.64 14.12
N TYR A 44 -3.32 9.18 13.04
CA TYR A 44 -2.60 10.05 12.12
C TYR A 44 -3.56 10.87 11.26
N HIS A 45 -3.33 12.17 11.18
CA HIS A 45 -4.09 13.06 10.31
C HIS A 45 -3.13 13.70 9.30
N THR A 46 -3.43 13.59 8.00
CA THR A 46 -2.61 14.22 6.96
C THR A 46 -2.56 15.74 7.13
N PRO A 47 -1.37 16.37 7.03
CA PRO A 47 -1.23 17.82 7.19
C PRO A 47 -1.74 18.63 5.99
N LYS A 48 -1.97 17.97 4.85
CA LYS A 48 -2.53 18.64 3.64
C LYS A 48 -4.04 18.83 3.68
N LEU A 49 -4.75 18.17 4.59
CA LEU A 49 -6.16 18.42 4.82
C LEU A 49 -6.31 19.51 5.91
N SER A 50 -6.12 20.77 5.52
CA SER A 50 -6.20 21.92 6.42
C SER A 50 -7.18 22.99 5.93
N GLY A 51 -7.62 23.86 6.87
CA GLY A 51 -8.40 25.07 6.56
C GLY A 51 -9.69 24.83 5.76
N PHE A 52 -9.89 25.62 4.71
CA PHE A 52 -11.11 25.67 3.89
C PHE A 52 -11.37 24.37 3.11
N LEU A 53 -10.33 23.61 2.74
CA LEU A 53 -10.47 22.31 2.07
C LEU A 53 -11.25 21.30 2.93
N LYS A 54 -10.99 21.25 4.25
CA LYS A 54 -11.72 20.39 5.18
C LYS A 54 -13.20 20.76 5.30
N ARG A 55 -13.54 22.04 5.15
CA ARG A 55 -14.93 22.55 5.30
C ARG A 55 -15.80 22.29 4.06
N LEU A 56 -15.19 22.12 2.89
CA LEU A 56 -15.91 21.95 1.62
C LEU A 56 -15.94 20.52 1.10
N LEU A 57 -15.01 19.67 1.49
CA LEU A 57 -14.93 18.30 0.98
C LEU A 57 -15.85 17.36 1.79
N PRO A 58 -16.78 16.64 1.14
CA PRO A 58 -17.50 15.54 1.76
C PRO A 58 -16.55 14.55 2.45
N GLU A 59 -16.98 13.92 3.55
CA GLU A 59 -16.15 12.98 4.34
C GLU A 59 -15.45 11.91 3.49
N ARG A 60 -16.11 11.44 2.42
CA ARG A 60 -15.57 10.41 1.50
C ARG A 60 -14.52 10.93 0.52
N THR A 61 -14.48 12.24 0.24
CA THR A 61 -13.49 12.84 -0.68
C THR A 61 -12.20 13.27 0.02
N ASN A 62 -12.18 13.32 1.36
CA ASN A 62 -10.98 13.62 2.14
C ASN A 62 -9.88 12.55 1.96
N GLU A 63 -10.29 11.33 1.58
CA GLU A 63 -9.43 10.17 1.33
C GLU A 63 -8.43 10.38 0.18
N VAL A 64 -8.67 11.37 -0.68
CA VAL A 64 -7.82 11.69 -1.84
C VAL A 64 -6.52 12.40 -1.42
N ILE A 65 -6.49 13.05 -0.25
CA ILE A 65 -5.41 14.00 0.11
C ILE A 65 -4.17 13.30 0.71
N GLY A 66 -4.32 12.07 1.19
CA GLY A 66 -3.25 11.26 1.78
C GLY A 66 -3.66 10.67 3.13
N LEU A 67 -3.31 9.42 3.39
CA LEU A 67 -3.73 8.67 4.58
C LEU A 67 -2.57 7.89 5.20
N GLN A 68 -2.74 7.47 6.46
CA GLN A 68 -1.95 6.35 6.97
C GLN A 68 -2.35 5.10 6.17
N HIS A 69 -1.38 4.45 5.52
CA HIS A 69 -1.66 3.30 4.67
C HIS A 69 -0.76 2.09 4.95
N MET A 70 0.16 2.15 5.91
CA MET A 70 0.96 1.00 6.34
C MET A 70 0.09 -0.09 6.99
N LYS A 71 0.31 -1.37 6.64
CA LYS A 71 -0.38 -2.54 7.22
C LYS A 71 0.69 -3.46 7.83
N LEU A 72 1.06 -3.12 9.06
CA LEU A 72 2.12 -3.77 9.82
C LEU A 72 1.51 -4.38 11.07
N TYR A 73 1.75 -5.66 11.30
CA TYR A 73 1.30 -6.38 12.48
C TYR A 73 2.53 -6.98 13.16
N ILE A 74 2.90 -6.43 14.32
CA ILE A 74 4.17 -6.74 14.99
C ILE A 74 3.85 -7.45 16.31
N PHE A 75 4.47 -8.62 16.51
CA PHE A 75 4.32 -9.45 17.70
C PHE A 75 5.70 -9.86 18.18
N ASP A 76 6.17 -9.23 19.26
CA ASP A 76 7.53 -9.40 19.77
C ASP A 76 8.56 -9.20 18.63
N ASP A 77 9.32 -10.23 18.28
CA ASP A 77 10.32 -10.19 17.21
C ASP A 77 9.77 -10.64 15.84
N SER A 78 8.44 -10.76 15.68
CA SER A 78 7.81 -11.21 14.44
C SER A 78 7.00 -10.11 13.77
N VAL A 79 7.10 -10.02 12.44
CA VAL A 79 6.38 -9.03 11.64
C VAL A 79 5.53 -9.73 10.58
N LEU A 80 4.22 -9.54 10.63
CA LEU A 80 3.32 -9.83 9.52
C LEU A 80 3.11 -8.55 8.70
N ILE A 81 3.44 -8.62 7.42
CA ILE A 81 3.16 -7.57 6.44
C ILE A 81 2.10 -8.05 5.44
N SER A 82 1.17 -7.16 5.08
CA SER A 82 0.07 -7.45 4.17
C SER A 82 -0.45 -6.18 3.49
N GLY A 83 -1.30 -6.32 2.48
CA GLY A 83 -2.16 -5.23 1.99
C GLY A 83 -3.48 -5.11 2.77
N ALA A 84 -3.79 -6.08 3.64
CA ALA A 84 -5.09 -6.30 4.26
C ALA A 84 -5.34 -5.44 5.49
N ASN A 85 -6.58 -4.97 5.63
CA ASN A 85 -7.08 -4.37 6.87
C ASN A 85 -7.69 -5.45 7.78
N LEU A 86 -7.96 -5.10 9.03
CA LEU A 86 -8.68 -5.96 9.98
C LEU A 86 -10.21 -5.76 9.85
N SER A 87 -10.79 -6.21 8.73
CA SER A 87 -12.25 -6.22 8.52
C SER A 87 -12.72 -7.56 7.97
N ASP A 88 -13.99 -7.90 8.22
CA ASP A 88 -14.59 -9.21 7.87
C ASP A 88 -14.25 -9.73 6.47
N SER A 89 -14.29 -8.86 5.45
CA SER A 89 -13.97 -9.23 4.07
C SER A 89 -12.55 -9.79 3.89
N TYR A 90 -11.54 -9.25 4.58
CA TYR A 90 -10.16 -9.77 4.53
C TYR A 90 -10.01 -11.12 5.21
N PHE A 91 -10.89 -11.44 6.16
CA PHE A 91 -10.93 -12.73 6.83
C PHE A 91 -11.76 -13.78 6.10
N THR A 92 -12.46 -13.41 5.02
CA THR A 92 -13.46 -14.28 4.38
C THR A 92 -13.24 -14.43 2.88
N ASN A 93 -13.36 -13.35 2.11
CA ASN A 93 -13.47 -13.43 0.64
C ASN A 93 -12.82 -12.25 -0.09
N ARG A 94 -11.80 -11.64 0.50
CA ARG A 94 -10.97 -10.62 -0.15
C ARG A 94 -9.54 -11.12 -0.28
N GLN A 95 -9.15 -11.44 -1.51
CA GLN A 95 -7.83 -11.95 -1.82
C GLN A 95 -6.78 -10.86 -1.58
N ASP A 96 -5.83 -11.15 -0.70
CA ASP A 96 -4.65 -10.32 -0.41
C ASP A 96 -3.42 -11.24 -0.19
N ARG A 97 -2.27 -10.66 0.12
CA ARG A 97 -1.02 -11.38 0.45
C ARG A 97 -0.66 -11.19 1.90
N TYR A 98 0.00 -12.20 2.48
CA TYR A 98 0.38 -12.23 3.89
C TYR A 98 1.75 -12.89 4.00
N ILE A 99 2.75 -12.13 4.47
CA ILE A 99 4.10 -12.66 4.69
C ILE A 99 4.47 -12.41 6.15
N VAL A 100 4.86 -13.49 6.84
CA VAL A 100 5.33 -13.45 8.23
C VAL A 100 6.84 -13.60 8.23
N PHE A 101 7.52 -12.62 8.83
CA PHE A 101 8.93 -12.69 9.18
C PHE A 101 9.05 -13.05 10.65
N GLU A 102 9.30 -14.32 10.94
CA GLU A 102 9.43 -14.81 12.31
C GLU A 102 10.84 -14.56 12.85
N HIS A 103 10.93 -14.25 14.16
CA HIS A 103 12.19 -14.10 14.88
C HIS A 103 13.19 -13.10 14.25
N ASN A 104 12.68 -12.03 13.64
CA ASN A 104 13.47 -10.96 13.06
C ASN A 104 13.32 -9.67 13.91
N LYS A 105 14.11 -9.62 14.99
CA LYS A 105 14.11 -8.50 15.92
C LYS A 105 14.39 -7.15 15.26
N ASP A 106 15.39 -7.09 14.36
CA ASP A 106 15.77 -5.83 13.73
C ASP A 106 14.66 -5.25 12.86
N LEU A 107 13.95 -6.11 12.11
CA LEU A 107 12.80 -5.70 11.30
C LEU A 107 11.61 -5.27 12.18
N ALA A 108 11.36 -6.01 13.27
CA ALA A 108 10.31 -5.69 14.23
C ALA A 108 10.58 -4.35 14.93
N ASP A 109 11.79 -4.14 15.43
CA ASP A 109 12.22 -2.89 16.06
C ASP A 109 12.11 -1.72 15.07
N PHE A 110 12.59 -1.88 13.82
CA PHE A 110 12.49 -0.83 12.80
C PHE A 110 11.04 -0.39 12.56
N PHE A 111 10.13 -1.33 12.30
CA PHE A 111 8.73 -0.98 12.04
C PHE A 111 8.01 -0.49 13.30
N HIS A 112 8.37 -0.99 14.48
CA HIS A 112 7.88 -0.45 15.76
C HIS A 112 8.27 1.02 15.92
N ASP A 113 9.53 1.36 15.63
CA ASP A 113 10.05 2.71 15.72
C ASP A 113 9.42 3.64 14.67
N VAL A 114 9.15 3.16 13.45
CA VAL A 114 8.39 3.92 12.42
C VAL A 114 6.96 4.21 12.90
N VAL A 115 6.25 3.19 13.39
CA VAL A 115 4.88 3.34 13.92
C VAL A 115 4.86 4.32 15.08
N THR A 116 5.84 4.25 15.97
CA THR A 116 5.99 5.15 17.12
C THR A 116 6.30 6.57 16.67
N ALA A 117 7.22 6.77 15.73
CA ALA A 117 7.56 8.09 15.20
C ALA A 117 6.35 8.81 14.58
N VAL A 118 5.53 8.07 13.81
CA VAL A 118 4.27 8.61 13.26
C VAL A 118 3.25 8.85 14.38
N GLY A 119 3.11 7.91 15.32
CA GLY A 119 2.18 8.02 16.46
C GLY A 119 2.45 9.22 17.36
N GLU A 120 3.72 9.50 17.65
CA GLU A 120 4.12 10.66 18.46
C GLU A 120 3.85 12.01 17.80
N CYS A 121 3.64 12.03 16.48
CA CYS A 121 3.21 13.18 15.68
C CYS A 121 1.70 13.16 15.38
N SER A 122 0.93 12.35 16.08
CA SER A 122 -0.50 12.11 15.81
C SER A 122 -1.39 12.49 16.99
N PHE A 123 -2.70 12.38 16.80
CA PHE A 123 -3.64 12.38 17.92
C PHE A 123 -3.53 11.05 18.67
N PHE A 124 -3.95 11.01 19.92
CA PHE A 124 -4.11 9.79 20.69
C PHE A 124 -5.51 9.71 21.32
N LEU A 125 -6.05 8.49 21.42
CA LEU A 125 -7.31 8.22 22.09
C LEU A 125 -7.06 8.07 23.59
N SER A 126 -7.66 8.96 24.38
CA SER A 126 -7.66 8.89 25.85
C SER A 126 -8.65 7.84 26.36
N ASP A 127 -8.48 7.43 27.61
CA ASP A 127 -9.36 6.49 28.34
C ASP A 127 -10.82 6.98 28.45
N ASP A 128 -11.01 8.29 28.63
CA ASP A 128 -12.31 8.96 28.59
C ASP A 128 -12.99 8.92 27.19
N GLY A 129 -12.24 8.50 26.17
CA GLY A 129 -12.65 8.44 24.76
C GLY A 129 -12.40 9.74 23.98
N SER A 130 -11.80 10.76 24.60
CA SER A 130 -11.44 12.00 23.92
C SER A 130 -10.20 11.83 23.06
N LEU A 131 -10.15 12.56 21.94
CA LEU A 131 -8.99 12.65 21.08
C LEU A 131 -8.16 13.88 21.46
N LYS A 132 -6.90 13.65 21.86
CA LYS A 132 -5.97 14.71 22.24
C LYS A 132 -4.73 14.64 21.36
N LEU A 133 -4.07 15.77 21.12
CA LEU A 133 -2.81 15.76 20.38
C LEU A 133 -1.72 15.15 21.27
N HIS A 134 -0.87 14.27 20.72
CA HIS A 134 0.20 13.68 21.50
C HIS A 134 1.15 14.76 22.06
N PRO A 135 1.61 14.67 23.32
CA PRO A 135 2.43 15.72 23.93
C PRO A 135 3.73 16.02 23.17
N SER A 136 4.30 15.03 22.51
CA SER A 136 5.50 15.18 21.68
C SER A 136 5.24 15.84 20.31
N CYS A 137 3.98 16.11 19.96
CA CYS A 137 3.60 16.73 18.70
C CYS A 137 3.46 18.25 18.89
N SER A 138 4.56 18.98 18.73
CA SER A 138 4.61 20.43 18.94
C SER A 138 3.91 21.23 17.83
N VAL A 139 3.88 20.70 16.60
CA VAL A 139 3.17 21.30 15.48
C VAL A 139 1.88 20.53 15.24
N HIS A 140 0.75 21.23 15.29
CA HIS A 140 -0.55 20.60 15.09
C HIS A 140 -0.73 20.15 13.61
N PRO A 141 -1.18 18.91 13.33
CA PRO A 141 -1.26 18.36 11.96
C PRO A 141 -1.97 19.24 10.93
N TYR A 142 -3.17 19.76 11.25
CA TYR A 142 -3.97 20.57 10.31
C TYR A 142 -4.17 22.05 10.71
N MET A 143 -3.76 22.46 11.92
CA MET A 143 -3.82 23.87 12.38
C MET A 143 -2.45 24.54 12.37
N GLY A 144 -1.36 23.76 12.39
CA GLY A 144 0.00 24.26 12.29
C GLY A 144 0.45 24.45 10.84
N SER A 145 1.68 24.93 10.68
CA SER A 145 2.33 25.00 9.37
C SER A 145 2.60 23.60 8.81
N PHE A 146 2.28 23.39 7.52
CA PHE A 146 2.60 22.16 6.80
C PHE A 146 4.10 21.85 6.88
N ASP A 147 4.96 22.84 6.61
CA ASP A 147 6.42 22.65 6.65
C ASP A 147 6.92 22.36 8.06
N GLY A 148 6.31 22.99 9.08
CA GLY A 148 6.62 22.70 10.48
C GLY A 148 6.30 21.25 10.86
N TYR A 149 5.10 20.77 10.50
CA TYR A 149 4.70 19.39 10.75
C TYR A 149 5.56 18.39 9.97
N ARG A 150 5.81 18.70 8.69
CA ARG A 150 6.68 17.91 7.82
C ARG A 150 8.06 17.72 8.43
N ASN A 151 8.72 18.80 8.84
CA ASN A 151 10.05 18.76 9.43
C ASN A 151 10.06 17.99 10.76
N GLN A 152 9.01 18.13 11.58
CA GLN A 152 8.90 17.39 12.83
C GLN A 152 8.81 15.88 12.62
N LEU A 153 7.93 15.43 11.71
CA LEU A 153 7.79 14.00 11.42
C LEU A 153 9.03 13.44 10.72
N GLN A 154 9.58 14.18 9.74
CA GLN A 154 10.80 13.80 9.05
C GLN A 154 11.97 13.65 10.03
N SER A 155 12.16 14.59 10.96
CA SER A 155 13.23 14.50 11.97
C SER A 155 13.13 13.25 12.85
N LYS A 156 11.92 12.79 13.17
CA LYS A 156 11.74 11.53 13.92
C LYS A 156 12.04 10.32 13.06
N LEU A 157 11.52 10.28 11.83
CA LEU A 157 11.75 9.17 10.90
C LEU A 157 13.23 9.05 10.50
N ASP A 158 13.93 10.17 10.32
CA ASP A 158 15.37 10.19 10.02
C ASP A 158 16.18 9.49 11.11
N LYS A 159 15.81 9.66 12.38
CA LYS A 159 16.47 8.94 13.48
C LYS A 159 16.28 7.43 13.36
N VAL A 160 15.10 6.98 12.97
CA VAL A 160 14.78 5.55 12.78
C VAL A 160 15.58 4.98 11.61
N VAL A 161 15.51 5.63 10.45
CA VAL A 161 16.22 5.21 9.23
C VAL A 161 17.75 5.22 9.44
N ASN A 162 18.30 6.28 10.04
CA ASN A 162 19.73 6.35 10.33
C ASN A 162 20.18 5.28 11.34
N THR A 163 19.32 4.91 12.30
CA THR A 163 19.63 3.82 13.25
C THR A 163 19.78 2.49 12.52
N LEU A 164 18.88 2.18 11.58
CA LEU A 164 18.98 0.98 10.75
C LEU A 164 20.25 1.01 9.88
N GLN A 165 20.51 2.11 9.19
CA GLN A 165 21.69 2.26 8.33
C GLN A 165 22.99 2.06 9.11
N ASN A 166 23.09 2.61 10.33
CA ASN A 166 24.26 2.46 11.19
C ASN A 166 24.47 1.01 11.67
N ARG A 167 23.39 0.23 11.87
CA ARG A 167 23.50 -1.21 12.21
C ARG A 167 24.03 -2.02 11.04
N VAL A 168 23.59 -1.71 9.81
CA VAL A 168 23.98 -2.39 8.57
C VAL A 168 25.47 -2.23 8.22
N LEU A 169 26.16 -1.20 8.74
CA LEU A 169 27.61 -1.03 8.58
C LEU A 169 28.46 -2.07 9.33
N SER A 170 27.84 -2.96 10.11
CA SER A 170 28.49 -4.13 10.71
C SER A 170 28.63 -5.25 9.67
N PRO A 171 29.70 -6.08 9.70
CA PRO A 171 29.88 -7.16 8.73
C PRO A 171 28.66 -8.08 8.73
N GLN A 172 27.89 -8.04 7.64
CA GLN A 172 26.73 -8.89 7.45
C GLN A 172 27.19 -10.35 7.37
N ALA A 173 26.54 -11.22 8.14
CA ALA A 173 26.68 -12.65 7.96
C ALA A 173 26.30 -13.00 6.52
N ALA A 174 27.04 -13.92 5.90
CA ALA A 174 26.72 -14.45 4.58
C ALA A 174 25.39 -15.22 4.66
N GLY A 175 24.29 -14.54 4.35
CA GLY A 175 22.95 -15.13 4.21
C GLY A 175 22.58 -15.28 2.73
N ASP A 176 21.75 -16.27 2.42
CA ASP A 176 21.15 -16.45 1.10
C ASP A 176 19.91 -15.58 0.86
N THR A 177 19.49 -14.83 1.88
CA THR A 177 18.27 -14.02 1.90
C THR A 177 18.53 -12.68 2.59
N VAL A 178 18.15 -11.59 1.93
CA VAL A 178 18.32 -10.21 2.43
C VAL A 178 16.98 -9.51 2.41
N LEU A 179 16.69 -8.78 3.49
CA LEU A 179 15.49 -7.97 3.64
C LEU A 179 15.86 -6.49 3.64
N TYR A 180 15.15 -5.70 2.84
CA TYR A 180 15.25 -4.25 2.82
C TYR A 180 13.88 -3.68 3.19
N PRO A 181 13.68 -3.20 4.42
CA PRO A 181 12.48 -2.45 4.75
C PRO A 181 12.53 -1.08 4.05
N LEU A 182 11.42 -0.69 3.43
CA LEU A 182 11.30 0.51 2.62
C LEU A 182 10.13 1.36 3.11
N LEU A 183 10.31 2.67 3.11
CA LEU A 183 9.29 3.66 3.36
C LEU A 183 9.01 4.46 2.10
N GLN A 184 7.71 4.62 1.79
CA GLN A 184 7.25 5.53 0.76
C GLN A 184 6.28 6.53 1.40
N MET A 185 6.78 7.75 1.59
CA MET A 185 6.06 8.83 2.27
C MET A 185 6.41 10.15 1.58
N GLY A 186 5.95 10.32 0.34
CA GLY A 186 6.39 11.41 -0.54
C GLY A 186 6.21 12.82 0.05
N LEU A 187 5.17 13.03 0.87
CA LEU A 187 4.94 14.29 1.59
C LEU A 187 6.05 14.64 2.59
N PHE A 188 6.79 13.64 3.06
CA PHE A 188 7.80 13.74 4.10
C PHE A 188 9.21 13.47 3.57
N GLY A 189 9.38 13.34 2.25
CA GLY A 189 10.69 13.20 1.60
C GLY A 189 11.21 11.76 1.50
N TYR A 190 10.44 10.74 1.90
CA TYR A 190 10.82 9.34 1.71
C TYR A 190 10.26 8.81 0.39
N GLN A 191 11.14 8.39 -0.50
CA GLN A 191 10.82 7.96 -1.87
C GLN A 191 11.51 6.63 -2.24
N GLU A 192 11.81 5.79 -1.24
CA GLU A 192 12.65 4.60 -1.42
C GLU A 192 12.00 3.58 -2.37
N GLU A 193 10.70 3.32 -2.24
CA GLU A 193 9.95 2.50 -3.20
C GLU A 193 9.97 3.13 -4.59
N PHE A 194 9.72 4.45 -4.67
CA PHE A 194 9.65 5.16 -5.94
C PHE A 194 10.96 5.07 -6.72
N ASP A 195 12.08 5.30 -6.06
CA ASP A 195 13.40 5.22 -6.70
C ASP A 195 13.78 3.77 -7.06
N LEU A 196 13.48 2.80 -6.20
CA LEU A 196 13.66 1.37 -6.49
C LEU A 196 12.89 0.96 -7.74
N LEU A 197 11.60 1.31 -7.82
CA LEU A 197 10.75 0.93 -8.94
C LEU A 197 11.16 1.61 -10.24
N LYS A 198 11.68 2.84 -10.20
CA LYS A 198 12.25 3.48 -11.39
C LYS A 198 13.46 2.71 -11.93
N GLN A 199 14.36 2.27 -11.04
CA GLN A 199 15.51 1.46 -11.45
C GLN A 199 15.06 0.11 -12.02
N LEU A 200 14.12 -0.56 -11.34
CA LEU A 200 13.59 -1.84 -11.79
C LEU A 200 12.89 -1.72 -13.16
N PHE A 201 12.00 -0.74 -13.32
CA PHE A 201 11.19 -0.62 -14.52
C PHE A 201 11.98 -0.11 -15.74
N SER A 202 13.06 0.64 -15.53
CA SER A 202 13.99 1.04 -16.60
C SER A 202 15.02 -0.05 -16.97
N SER A 203 15.05 -1.16 -16.21
CA SER A 203 16.08 -2.19 -16.37
C SER A 203 16.06 -2.85 -17.76
N LYS A 204 17.27 -3.08 -18.30
CA LYS A 204 17.49 -3.69 -19.61
C LYS A 204 17.88 -5.17 -19.49
N ASN A 205 17.18 -5.92 -18.64
CA ASN A 205 17.46 -7.34 -18.40
C ASN A 205 16.40 -8.24 -19.04
N SER A 206 16.70 -8.78 -20.22
CA SER A 206 15.79 -9.72 -20.92
C SER A 206 15.71 -11.11 -20.28
N ASN A 207 16.62 -11.43 -19.36
CA ASN A 207 16.61 -12.69 -18.62
C ASN A 207 15.77 -12.61 -17.33
N SER A 208 15.22 -11.43 -17.03
CA SER A 208 14.32 -11.21 -15.89
C SER A 208 12.87 -11.38 -16.30
N THR A 209 12.07 -11.97 -15.40
CA THR A 209 10.61 -11.92 -15.46
C THR A 209 10.10 -11.14 -14.27
N ILE A 210 9.20 -10.19 -14.52
CA ILE A 210 8.55 -9.39 -13.48
C ILE A 210 7.08 -9.77 -13.41
N THR A 211 6.54 -9.90 -12.21
CA THR A 211 5.10 -10.00 -12.01
C THR A 211 4.66 -8.89 -11.07
N MET A 212 3.58 -8.19 -11.39
CA MET A 212 3.02 -7.10 -10.59
C MET A 212 1.56 -7.40 -10.28
N ALA A 213 1.19 -7.40 -9.01
CA ALA A 213 -0.19 -7.43 -8.56
C ALA A 213 -0.59 -6.06 -8.02
N SER A 214 -1.74 -5.55 -8.44
CA SER A 214 -2.38 -4.39 -7.83
C SER A 214 -3.88 -4.45 -8.05
N GLY A 215 -4.66 -4.62 -6.99
CA GLY A 215 -6.13 -4.65 -7.08
C GLY A 215 -6.75 -3.37 -7.61
N TYR A 216 -6.01 -2.26 -7.53
CA TYR A 216 -6.39 -0.94 -8.05
C TYR A 216 -5.32 -0.42 -9.01
N PHE A 217 -4.92 -1.24 -9.97
CA PHE A 217 -3.85 -0.92 -10.92
C PHE A 217 -4.10 0.41 -11.65
N ASN A 218 -3.27 1.40 -11.33
CA ASN A 218 -3.22 2.71 -11.98
C ASN A 218 -1.85 3.34 -11.75
N CYS A 219 -0.82 2.79 -12.39
CA CYS A 219 0.54 3.32 -12.29
C CYS A 219 0.62 4.79 -12.72
N ILE A 220 1.53 5.53 -12.09
CA ILE A 220 1.89 6.88 -12.54
C ILE A 220 2.55 6.85 -13.92
N ASP A 221 2.46 7.96 -14.65
CA ASP A 221 2.98 8.09 -16.00
C ASP A 221 4.49 7.78 -16.10
N ASP A 222 5.26 8.10 -15.06
CA ASP A 222 6.69 7.76 -14.99
C ASP A 222 6.91 6.25 -15.06
N TYR A 223 6.20 5.46 -14.25
CA TYR A 223 6.32 4.00 -14.28
C TYR A 223 5.87 3.44 -15.61
N GLU A 224 4.76 3.92 -16.16
CA GLU A 224 4.29 3.46 -17.47
C GLU A 224 5.32 3.75 -18.57
N ARG A 225 5.89 4.95 -18.58
CA ARG A 225 6.94 5.29 -19.54
C ARG A 225 8.13 4.34 -19.41
N LEU A 226 8.59 4.06 -18.18
CA LEU A 226 9.72 3.17 -17.96
C LEU A 226 9.41 1.73 -18.38
N ILE A 227 8.25 1.19 -17.97
CA ILE A 227 7.81 -0.18 -18.33
C ILE A 227 7.70 -0.36 -19.85
N PHE A 228 7.08 0.60 -20.54
CA PHE A 228 6.74 0.45 -21.95
C PHE A 228 7.81 0.96 -22.91
N ALA A 229 8.45 2.08 -22.62
CA ALA A 229 9.44 2.68 -23.53
C ALA A 229 10.87 2.20 -23.24
N GLU A 230 11.17 1.74 -22.01
CA GLU A 230 12.55 1.46 -21.59
C GLU A 230 12.77 -0.02 -21.24
N GLY A 231 11.95 -0.64 -20.40
CA GLY A 231 12.18 -2.02 -19.92
C GLY A 231 12.30 -3.08 -21.02
N THR A 232 13.20 -4.06 -20.86
CA THR A 232 13.36 -5.18 -21.82
C THR A 232 12.97 -6.56 -21.26
N TYR A 233 12.66 -6.65 -19.96
CA TYR A 233 12.15 -7.86 -19.30
C TYR A 233 10.76 -8.27 -19.82
N SER A 234 10.35 -9.50 -19.52
CA SER A 234 8.94 -9.93 -19.59
C SER A 234 8.20 -9.48 -18.32
N MET A 235 6.92 -9.11 -18.46
CA MET A 235 6.13 -8.63 -17.34
C MET A 235 4.69 -9.16 -17.40
N ASP A 236 4.20 -9.71 -16.29
CA ASP A 236 2.79 -10.02 -16.11
C ASP A 236 2.19 -9.07 -15.07
N ILE A 237 1.11 -8.38 -15.44
CA ILE A 237 0.36 -7.46 -14.56
C ILE A 237 -0.99 -8.09 -14.27
N ILE A 238 -1.31 -8.32 -12.99
CA ILE A 238 -2.61 -8.80 -12.54
C ILE A 238 -3.36 -7.72 -11.76
N THR A 239 -4.60 -7.46 -12.17
CA THR A 239 -5.53 -6.51 -11.53
C THR A 239 -6.88 -7.17 -11.22
N ALA A 240 -7.79 -6.46 -10.56
CA ALA A 240 -9.15 -6.95 -10.33
C ALA A 240 -9.99 -6.86 -11.62
N ALA A 241 -10.70 -7.94 -11.97
CA ALA A 241 -11.82 -7.84 -12.91
C ALA A 241 -12.89 -6.89 -12.34
N PRO A 242 -13.76 -6.28 -13.17
CA PRO A 242 -14.79 -5.35 -12.69
C PRO A 242 -15.63 -5.93 -11.56
N MET A 243 -16.03 -7.20 -11.67
CA MET A 243 -16.83 -7.92 -10.68
C MET A 243 -16.06 -8.28 -9.39
N ALA A 244 -14.73 -8.38 -9.46
CA ALA A 244 -13.87 -8.62 -8.29
C ALA A 244 -13.39 -7.30 -7.64
N ASN A 245 -13.83 -6.14 -8.14
CA ASN A 245 -13.50 -4.85 -7.56
C ASN A 245 -14.38 -4.55 -6.33
N GLY A 246 -13.79 -4.02 -5.26
CA GLY A 246 -14.53 -3.70 -4.03
C GLY A 246 -15.63 -2.62 -4.18
N PHE A 247 -15.68 -1.90 -5.31
CA PHE A 247 -16.73 -0.93 -5.63
C PHE A 247 -17.75 -1.45 -6.64
N PHE A 248 -17.67 -2.71 -7.03
CA PHE A 248 -18.65 -3.31 -7.94
C PHE A 248 -20.06 -3.24 -7.33
N GLY A 249 -21.03 -2.74 -8.11
CA GLY A 249 -22.40 -2.54 -7.65
C GLY A 249 -22.59 -1.42 -6.63
N ALA A 250 -21.57 -0.62 -6.31
CA ALA A 250 -21.70 0.50 -5.38
C ALA A 250 -22.67 1.57 -5.94
N ALA A 251 -23.49 2.17 -5.07
CA ALA A 251 -24.41 3.22 -5.45
C ALA A 251 -23.71 4.55 -5.79
N GLY A 252 -24.30 5.33 -6.70
CA GLY A 252 -23.83 6.67 -7.07
C GLY A 252 -22.51 6.65 -7.85
N LEU A 253 -21.70 7.70 -7.70
CA LEU A 253 -20.47 7.87 -8.50
C LEU A 253 -19.42 6.78 -8.24
N SER A 254 -19.39 6.19 -7.04
CA SER A 254 -18.46 5.11 -6.70
C SER A 254 -18.69 3.85 -7.55
N GLY A 255 -19.91 3.62 -8.06
CA GLY A 255 -20.20 2.49 -8.96
C GLY A 255 -19.46 2.56 -10.30
N TYR A 256 -18.92 3.73 -10.69
CA TYR A 256 -18.12 3.88 -11.90
C TYR A 256 -16.63 3.55 -11.71
N ILE A 257 -16.17 3.30 -10.48
CA ILE A 257 -14.77 2.99 -10.18
C ILE A 257 -14.28 1.74 -10.95
N PRO A 258 -15.03 0.62 -11.03
CA PRO A 258 -14.62 -0.53 -11.86
C PRO A 258 -14.45 -0.18 -13.35
N SER A 259 -15.36 0.64 -13.91
CA SER A 259 -15.24 1.13 -15.29
C SER A 259 -14.02 2.03 -15.48
N MET A 260 -13.61 2.80 -14.47
CA MET A 260 -12.38 3.59 -14.53
C MET A 260 -11.15 2.71 -14.66
N TYR A 261 -11.05 1.61 -13.91
CA TYR A 261 -9.92 0.68 -14.02
C TYR A 261 -9.95 -0.13 -15.33
N SER A 262 -11.13 -0.37 -15.90
CA SER A 262 -11.24 -0.90 -17.27
C SER A 262 -10.67 0.10 -18.29
N TRP A 263 -10.90 1.41 -18.09
CA TRP A 263 -10.28 2.44 -18.92
C TRP A 263 -8.75 2.54 -18.74
N VAL A 264 -8.24 2.40 -17.52
CA VAL A 264 -6.79 2.31 -17.28
C VAL A 264 -6.20 1.12 -18.04
N SER A 265 -6.81 -0.06 -17.92
CA SER A 265 -6.37 -1.27 -18.61
C SER A 265 -6.39 -1.09 -20.13
N HIS A 266 -7.41 -0.43 -20.68
CA HIS A 266 -7.45 -0.07 -22.10
C HIS A 266 -6.25 0.78 -22.53
N ASN A 267 -5.91 1.83 -21.78
CA ASN A 267 -4.75 2.68 -22.10
C ASN A 267 -3.44 1.91 -22.04
N VAL A 268 -3.31 0.97 -21.11
CA VAL A 268 -2.12 0.13 -21.01
C VAL A 268 -1.97 -0.79 -22.23
N LEU A 269 -3.07 -1.35 -22.76
CA LEU A 269 -3.01 -2.09 -24.02
C LEU A 269 -2.59 -1.21 -25.21
N LEU A 270 -3.06 0.05 -25.25
CA LEU A 270 -2.61 1.02 -26.27
C LEU A 270 -1.12 1.35 -26.13
N LEU A 271 -0.60 1.52 -24.91
CA LEU A 271 0.83 1.71 -24.67
C LEU A 271 1.66 0.50 -25.11
N LYS A 272 1.18 -0.70 -24.76
CA LYS A 272 1.79 -1.96 -25.18
C LYS A 272 1.93 -2.05 -26.71
N GLU A 273 0.86 -1.71 -27.45
CA GLU A 273 0.87 -1.67 -28.92
C GLU A 273 1.81 -0.58 -29.45
N LYS A 274 1.68 0.66 -28.94
CA LYS A 274 2.48 1.82 -29.34
C LYS A 274 3.98 1.57 -29.25
N TYR A 275 4.44 0.91 -28.18
CA TYR A 275 5.86 0.64 -27.93
C TYR A 275 6.30 -0.77 -28.33
N GLY A 276 5.42 -1.59 -28.93
CA GLY A 276 5.75 -2.95 -29.34
C GLY A 276 6.14 -3.90 -28.19
N ARG A 277 5.65 -3.67 -26.97
CA ARG A 277 6.00 -4.45 -25.76
C ARG A 277 5.18 -5.71 -25.61
N SER A 278 5.29 -6.63 -26.56
CA SER A 278 4.55 -7.91 -26.55
C SER A 278 4.81 -8.76 -25.30
N GLY A 279 5.98 -8.62 -24.68
CA GLY A 279 6.37 -9.30 -23.44
C GLY A 279 5.68 -8.76 -22.17
N VAL A 280 4.91 -7.68 -22.25
CA VAL A 280 4.05 -7.19 -21.16
C VAL A 280 2.63 -7.71 -21.37
N LYS A 281 2.14 -8.52 -20.43
CA LYS A 281 0.79 -9.11 -20.47
C LYS A 281 -0.04 -8.60 -19.30
N LEU A 282 -1.32 -8.37 -19.57
CA LEU A 282 -2.30 -7.99 -18.56
C LEU A 282 -3.22 -9.16 -18.28
N TYR A 283 -3.57 -9.30 -17.01
CA TYR A 283 -4.47 -10.31 -16.49
C TYR A 283 -5.45 -9.64 -15.54
N GLU A 284 -6.64 -10.22 -15.45
CA GLU A 284 -7.63 -9.86 -14.45
C GLU A 284 -7.97 -11.06 -13.59
N TYR A 285 -8.07 -10.84 -12.28
CA TYR A 285 -8.53 -11.83 -11.33
C TYR A 285 -10.05 -11.81 -11.24
N TYR A 286 -10.67 -13.00 -11.32
CA TYR A 286 -12.07 -13.20 -10.98
C TYR A 286 -12.30 -14.55 -10.32
N ARG A 287 -12.94 -14.54 -9.15
CA ARG A 287 -13.48 -15.71 -8.47
C ARG A 287 -14.84 -15.34 -7.92
N ASP A 288 -15.84 -16.18 -8.18
CA ASP A 288 -17.22 -15.90 -7.77
C ASP A 288 -17.33 -15.67 -6.26
N GLY A 289 -17.98 -14.58 -5.87
CA GLY A 289 -18.10 -14.17 -4.46
C GLY A 289 -16.84 -13.59 -3.82
N TRP A 290 -15.73 -13.44 -4.55
CA TRP A 290 -14.47 -12.89 -4.03
C TRP A 290 -14.12 -11.53 -4.64
N THR A 291 -13.43 -10.70 -3.85
CA THR A 291 -12.80 -9.46 -4.34
C THR A 291 -11.28 -9.56 -4.35
N PHE A 292 -10.62 -8.83 -5.24
CA PHE A 292 -9.16 -8.85 -5.39
C PHE A 292 -8.52 -7.57 -4.87
N HIS A 293 -7.52 -7.73 -4.00
CA HIS A 293 -6.80 -6.62 -3.37
C HIS A 293 -5.30 -6.90 -3.16
N ALA A 294 -4.81 -8.03 -3.69
CA ALA A 294 -3.40 -8.37 -3.58
C ALA A 294 -2.51 -7.28 -4.24
N LYS A 295 -1.39 -7.01 -3.59
CA LYS A 295 -0.38 -6.04 -4.01
C LYS A 295 0.99 -6.65 -3.92
N GLY A 296 1.83 -6.39 -4.89
CA GLY A 296 3.20 -6.89 -4.83
C GLY A 296 3.91 -6.88 -6.15
N LEU A 297 5.21 -7.06 -6.07
CA LEU A 297 6.06 -7.37 -7.20
C LEU A 297 6.85 -8.64 -6.93
N TRP A 298 7.11 -9.40 -7.98
CA TRP A 298 8.06 -10.51 -7.99
C TRP A 298 9.02 -10.28 -9.15
N VAL A 299 10.31 -10.47 -8.92
CA VAL A 299 11.35 -10.38 -9.93
C VAL A 299 12.14 -11.67 -9.88
N ASP A 300 12.01 -12.47 -10.93
CA ASP A 300 12.78 -13.70 -11.08
C ASP A 300 13.97 -13.45 -12.02
N THR A 301 15.15 -13.82 -11.55
CA THR A 301 16.39 -13.91 -12.34
C THR A 301 16.99 -15.30 -12.19
N PRO A 302 17.96 -15.69 -13.04
CA PRO A 302 18.63 -16.97 -12.88
C PRO A 302 19.27 -17.10 -11.48
N GLY A 303 18.79 -18.06 -10.69
CA GLY A 303 19.31 -18.36 -9.34
C GLY A 303 18.85 -17.44 -8.21
N GLN A 304 17.95 -16.49 -8.47
CA GLN A 304 17.46 -15.56 -7.44
C GLN A 304 16.02 -15.11 -7.70
N THR A 305 15.25 -14.95 -6.63
CA THR A 305 13.92 -14.34 -6.65
C THR A 305 13.91 -13.16 -5.69
N ALA A 306 13.34 -12.04 -6.12
CA ALA A 306 12.99 -10.93 -5.24
C ALA A 306 11.48 -10.74 -5.18
N THR A 307 10.93 -10.34 -4.03
CA THR A 307 9.55 -9.89 -3.92
C THR A 307 9.44 -8.62 -3.11
N LEU A 308 8.63 -7.68 -3.59
CA LEU A 308 8.19 -6.52 -2.83
C LEU A 308 6.81 -6.83 -2.24
N VAL A 309 6.69 -6.74 -0.94
CA VAL A 309 5.42 -6.95 -0.20
C VAL A 309 5.15 -5.74 0.68
N GLY A 310 3.90 -5.28 0.72
CA GLY A 310 3.53 -4.10 1.48
C GLY A 310 2.18 -3.53 1.07
N SER A 311 1.96 -2.28 1.44
CA SER A 311 0.65 -1.65 1.35
C SER A 311 0.37 -0.88 0.05
N SER A 312 1.40 -0.59 -0.75
CA SER A 312 1.37 0.25 -1.95
C SER A 312 0.54 -0.36 -3.09
N ASN A 313 -0.27 0.48 -3.76
CA ASN A 313 -0.92 0.13 -5.03
C ASN A 313 -0.10 0.60 -6.24
N TYR A 314 1.03 1.26 -6.02
CA TYR A 314 1.92 1.84 -7.04
C TYR A 314 1.29 2.97 -7.87
N GLY A 315 0.17 3.52 -7.40
CA GLY A 315 -0.51 4.66 -7.99
C GLY A 315 -0.03 6.00 -7.44
N TYR A 316 -0.64 7.08 -7.93
CA TYR A 316 -0.23 8.45 -7.58
C TYR A 316 -0.26 8.69 -6.06
N ARG A 317 -1.29 8.15 -5.39
CA ARG A 317 -1.41 8.31 -3.94
C ARG A 317 -0.31 7.61 -3.16
N SER A 318 -0.01 6.36 -3.50
CA SER A 318 1.06 5.60 -2.84
C SER A 318 2.39 6.32 -2.98
N VAL A 319 2.69 6.89 -4.15
CA VAL A 319 3.94 7.62 -4.38
C VAL A 319 3.96 8.97 -3.63
N HIS A 320 2.90 9.78 -3.73
CA HIS A 320 3.00 11.20 -3.37
C HIS A 320 2.28 11.61 -2.09
N ARG A 321 1.36 10.80 -1.55
CA ARG A 321 0.40 11.26 -0.53
C ARG A 321 0.28 10.36 0.68
N ASP A 322 0.25 9.05 0.49
CA ASP A 322 0.02 8.09 1.56
C ASP A 322 1.30 7.79 2.35
N LEU A 323 1.14 7.32 3.58
CA LEU A 323 2.21 6.71 4.36
C LEU A 323 2.23 5.20 4.07
N GLU A 324 3.18 4.75 3.27
CA GLU A 324 3.31 3.37 2.83
C GLU A 324 4.60 2.75 3.40
N ALA A 325 4.55 1.45 3.67
CA ALA A 325 5.70 0.67 4.10
C ALA A 325 5.72 -0.66 3.36
N GLN A 326 6.91 -1.09 2.96
CA GLN A 326 7.14 -2.35 2.26
C GLN A 326 8.38 -3.06 2.81
N VAL A 327 8.52 -4.33 2.44
CA VAL A 327 9.78 -5.07 2.54
C VAL A 327 10.10 -5.61 1.15
N LEU A 328 11.28 -5.27 0.64
CA LEU A 328 11.90 -5.99 -0.46
C LEU A 328 12.68 -7.17 0.12
N LEU A 329 12.24 -8.38 -0.22
CA LEU A 329 12.94 -9.62 0.09
C LEU A 329 13.69 -10.05 -1.16
N VAL A 330 14.98 -10.31 -1.06
CA VAL A 330 15.82 -10.88 -2.13
C VAL A 330 16.41 -12.19 -1.63
N THR A 331 16.22 -13.28 -2.36
CA THR A 331 16.69 -14.60 -1.92
C THR A 331 17.24 -15.45 -3.07
N SER A 332 18.34 -16.15 -2.80
CA SER A 332 18.85 -17.26 -3.60
C SER A 332 18.58 -18.61 -2.95
N ASN A 333 17.86 -18.65 -1.82
CA ASN A 333 17.43 -19.90 -1.19
C ASN A 333 16.43 -20.64 -2.08
N GLU A 334 16.75 -21.85 -2.51
CA GLU A 334 15.93 -22.59 -3.49
C GLU A 334 14.52 -22.89 -2.99
N LEU A 335 14.39 -23.24 -1.69
CA LEU A 335 13.10 -23.54 -1.07
C LEU A 335 12.22 -22.28 -1.01
N LEU A 336 12.77 -21.16 -0.55
CA LEU A 336 12.03 -19.90 -0.48
C LEU A 336 11.69 -19.36 -1.87
N CYS A 337 12.60 -19.49 -2.84
CA CYS A 337 12.32 -19.19 -4.25
C CYS A 337 11.11 -19.99 -4.75
N ALA A 338 11.05 -21.29 -4.45
CA ALA A 338 9.94 -22.15 -4.86
C ALA A 338 8.61 -21.72 -4.19
N GLN A 339 8.63 -21.40 -2.90
CA GLN A 339 7.44 -20.94 -2.16
C GLN A 339 6.91 -19.60 -2.69
N LEU A 340 7.79 -18.65 -2.98
CA LEU A 340 7.41 -17.36 -3.57
C LEU A 340 6.82 -17.51 -4.97
N LYS A 341 7.39 -18.42 -5.77
CA LYS A 341 6.84 -18.78 -7.10
C LYS A 341 5.47 -19.43 -6.97
N GLU A 342 5.27 -20.31 -5.99
CA GLU A 342 3.97 -20.95 -5.72
C GLU A 342 2.92 -19.94 -5.23
N GLU A 343 3.29 -19.03 -4.32
CA GLU A 343 2.44 -17.90 -3.90
C GLU A 343 1.96 -17.10 -5.11
N ARG A 344 2.90 -16.71 -5.99
CA ARG A 344 2.57 -16.00 -7.23
C ARG A 344 1.64 -16.83 -8.12
N THR A 345 1.98 -18.10 -8.38
CA THR A 345 1.19 -18.98 -9.28
C THR A 345 -0.26 -19.12 -8.80
N ARG A 346 -0.48 -19.22 -7.48
CA ARG A 346 -1.84 -19.27 -6.90
C ARG A 346 -2.68 -18.02 -7.22
N LEU A 347 -2.07 -16.84 -7.35
CA LEU A 347 -2.80 -15.65 -7.79
C LEU A 347 -3.31 -15.78 -9.23
N PHE A 348 -2.64 -16.56 -10.08
CA PHE A 348 -3.02 -16.78 -11.47
C PHE A 348 -4.04 -17.90 -11.68
N GLU A 349 -4.32 -18.74 -10.68
CA GLU A 349 -5.33 -19.82 -10.76
C GLU A 349 -6.73 -19.30 -11.10
N HIS A 350 -7.03 -18.08 -10.68
CA HIS A 350 -8.28 -17.37 -10.94
C HIS A 350 -8.09 -16.15 -11.84
N ALA A 351 -6.99 -16.10 -12.59
CA ALA A 351 -6.70 -15.00 -13.50
C ALA A 351 -6.92 -15.41 -14.96
N SER A 352 -7.49 -14.49 -15.74
CA SER A 352 -7.61 -14.63 -17.20
C SER A 352 -6.89 -13.50 -17.91
N ILE A 353 -6.44 -13.76 -19.14
CA ILE A 353 -5.78 -12.73 -19.97
C ILE A 353 -6.77 -11.58 -20.20
N LEU A 354 -6.31 -10.35 -19.91
CA LEU A 354 -7.03 -9.11 -20.16
C LEU A 354 -6.47 -8.47 -21.44
N ASP A 355 -7.05 -8.83 -22.58
CA ASP A 355 -6.71 -8.29 -23.88
C ASP A 355 -7.83 -7.42 -24.47
N ALA A 356 -7.67 -6.98 -25.72
CA ALA A 356 -8.66 -6.17 -26.41
C ALA A 356 -10.01 -6.89 -26.58
N SER A 357 -10.03 -8.23 -26.55
CA SER A 357 -11.26 -9.02 -26.62
C SER A 357 -11.97 -9.09 -25.27
N ALA A 358 -11.22 -9.29 -24.18
CA ALA A 358 -11.75 -9.25 -22.83
C ALA A 358 -12.38 -7.89 -22.50
N LEU A 359 -11.74 -6.79 -22.89
CA LEU A 359 -12.30 -5.43 -22.68
C LEU A 359 -13.60 -5.14 -23.46
N ARG A 360 -14.00 -6.00 -24.40
CA ARG A 360 -15.30 -5.88 -25.10
C ARG A 360 -16.44 -6.56 -24.37
N ARG A 361 -16.17 -7.33 -23.30
CA ARG A 361 -17.23 -7.92 -22.47
C ARG A 361 -18.05 -6.84 -21.79
N THR A 362 -19.30 -7.17 -21.46
CA THR A 362 -20.28 -6.24 -20.92
C THR A 362 -19.90 -5.68 -19.55
N ASP A 363 -19.21 -6.48 -18.73
CA ASP A 363 -18.71 -6.10 -17.40
C ASP A 363 -17.60 -5.03 -17.47
N HIS A 364 -16.90 -4.92 -18.60
CA HIS A 364 -15.91 -3.86 -18.87
C HIS A 364 -16.50 -2.62 -19.52
N HIS A 365 -17.83 -2.45 -19.56
CA HIS A 365 -18.42 -1.26 -20.17
C HIS A 365 -17.85 0.03 -19.56
N ILE A 366 -17.34 0.92 -20.43
CA ILE A 366 -16.76 2.23 -20.06
C ILE A 366 -17.70 3.32 -20.57
N PRO A 367 -18.55 3.90 -19.70
CA PRO A 367 -19.41 5.02 -20.04
C PRO A 367 -18.62 6.23 -20.57
N ALA A 368 -19.22 7.03 -21.45
CA ALA A 368 -18.56 8.21 -22.02
C ALA A 368 -18.09 9.20 -20.95
N LEU A 369 -18.89 9.41 -19.90
CA LEU A 369 -18.54 10.25 -18.75
C LEU A 369 -17.24 9.79 -18.09
N VAL A 370 -17.03 8.48 -17.95
CA VAL A 370 -15.83 7.91 -17.33
C VAL A 370 -14.58 8.25 -18.14
N ARG A 371 -14.65 8.24 -19.48
CA ARG A 371 -13.51 8.59 -20.36
C ARG A 371 -13.08 10.06 -20.20
N VAL A 372 -14.02 10.96 -19.92
CA VAL A 372 -13.75 12.39 -19.69
C VAL A 372 -13.17 12.60 -18.30
N VAL A 373 -13.79 11.98 -17.28
CA VAL A 373 -13.44 12.18 -15.88
C VAL A 373 -12.11 11.49 -15.50
N SER A 374 -11.84 10.31 -16.07
CA SER A 374 -10.63 9.52 -15.75
C SER A 374 -9.33 10.25 -16.05
N ARG A 375 -9.31 11.11 -17.09
CA ARG A 375 -8.15 11.97 -17.42
C ARG A 375 -7.75 12.89 -16.27
N PHE A 376 -8.71 13.36 -15.47
CA PHE A 376 -8.46 14.24 -14.33
C PHE A 376 -8.15 13.46 -13.05
N LEU A 377 -8.74 12.27 -12.89
CA LEU A 377 -8.61 11.46 -11.67
C LEU A 377 -7.28 10.73 -11.53
N ARG A 378 -6.51 10.58 -12.61
CA ARG A 378 -5.19 9.93 -12.59
C ARG A 378 -4.17 10.63 -11.68
N ILE A 379 -4.31 11.94 -11.53
CA ILE A 379 -3.47 12.79 -10.65
C ILE A 379 -3.90 12.69 -9.18
N PHE A 380 -5.00 11.98 -8.90
CA PHE A 380 -5.59 11.88 -7.57
C PHE A 380 -5.56 10.48 -6.96
N PHE A 381 -5.38 9.42 -7.75
CA PHE A 381 -5.45 8.03 -7.31
C PHE A 381 -4.23 7.22 -7.73
#